data_AF-A0A9D7E7B1-F1
#
_entry.id   AF-A0A9D7E7B1-F1
#
_cell.length_a   1.000
_cell.length_b   1.000
_cell.length_c   1.000
_cell.angle_alpha   90.00
_cell.angle_beta   90.00
_cell.angle_gamma   90.00
#
_symmetry.space_group_name_H-M   'P 1'
#
loop_
_entity.id
_entity.type
_entity.pdbx_description
1 polymer ?
#
loop_
_entity_poly.entity_id
_entity_poly.type
_entity_poly.pdbx_seq_one_letter_code
_entity_poly.pdbx_strand_id
1 'polypeptide(L)'
;MAHLITPEFLQETWKQMNRRGASGVDGETTKEFERDLDRRVRDLCERLKQGAYRAPPVRRVDIPKGPGKEGTRPLGIPTVEDRLLQRAVARILEAVFEADFLECSYGFRPGRNPHDALRALRAVIVTKKVGHLFEADIRGYFNHIQHDWLQQMVAHRIGDPVILRLIGKWLKAGFMAGGVVTRTEEGSPQGGPISPILANIYLHYVLDLWFEKRVKPWCQGEVYLTRFADDFVVNFQYRRDAEGFEKGLRKRFGKFGLELAEEKTRLMRFGRFVRTDLEKTGEKPETFDFLGFKHVCGVDRGGKFALVRIPCVKAAESSWPRPRTGSRGICTGSDVTNSVS
;
A
#
# COMPACT_ATOMS: atom_id res chain seq x y z
N MET A 1 -11.76 -15.18 -16.83
CA MET A 1 -11.64 -14.79 -15.41
C MET A 1 -12.90 -14.14 -14.87
N ALA A 2 -13.66 -13.35 -15.63
CA ALA A 2 -14.92 -12.77 -15.19
C ALA A 2 -16.00 -13.81 -14.86
N HIS A 3 -15.93 -15.01 -15.43
CA HIS A 3 -16.78 -16.14 -15.03
C HIS A 3 -16.59 -16.56 -13.56
N LEU A 4 -15.49 -16.16 -12.90
CA LEU A 4 -15.26 -16.38 -11.46
C LEU A 4 -16.09 -15.45 -10.58
N ILE A 5 -16.65 -14.36 -11.13
CA ILE A 5 -17.54 -13.44 -10.42
C ILE A 5 -18.95 -14.04 -10.40
N THR A 6 -19.12 -15.10 -9.62
CA THR A 6 -20.41 -15.76 -9.38
C THR A 6 -21.09 -15.19 -8.13
N PRO A 7 -22.39 -15.44 -7.95
CA PRO A 7 -23.08 -15.05 -6.72
C PRO A 7 -22.41 -15.57 -5.45
N GLU A 8 -21.94 -16.81 -5.47
CA GLU A 8 -21.29 -17.47 -4.33
C GLU A 8 -19.95 -16.78 -4.02
N PHE A 9 -19.16 -16.45 -5.04
CA PHE A 9 -17.89 -15.73 -4.86
C PHE A 9 -18.09 -14.32 -4.30
N LEU A 10 -19.15 -13.62 -4.73
CA LEU A 10 -19.49 -12.30 -4.18
C LEU A 10 -19.99 -12.42 -2.74
N GLN A 11 -20.84 -13.39 -2.40
CA GLN A 11 -21.25 -13.65 -1.02
C GLN A 11 -20.07 -14.01 -0.12
N GLU A 12 -19.12 -14.81 -0.60
CA GLU A 12 -17.90 -15.14 0.13
C GLU A 12 -17.04 -13.88 0.34
N THR A 13 -16.90 -13.06 -0.70
CA THR A 13 -16.19 -11.77 -0.62
C THR A 13 -16.84 -10.85 0.42
N TRP A 14 -18.17 -10.79 0.45
CA TRP A 14 -18.93 -9.99 1.42
C TRP A 14 -18.60 -10.34 2.87
N LYS A 15 -18.41 -11.64 3.18
CA LYS A 15 -18.04 -12.11 4.52
C LYS A 15 -16.68 -11.59 4.98
N GLN A 16 -15.77 -11.28 4.05
CA GLN A 16 -14.42 -10.82 4.33
C GLN A 16 -14.30 -9.28 4.36
N MET A 17 -15.35 -8.55 3.97
CA MET A 17 -15.32 -7.09 3.89
C MET A 17 -15.47 -6.42 5.25
N ASN A 18 -14.77 -5.29 5.41
CA ASN A 18 -15.00 -4.40 6.54
C ASN A 18 -16.35 -3.68 6.40
N ARG A 19 -17.25 -3.93 7.35
CA ARG A 19 -18.64 -3.42 7.34
C ARG A 19 -18.81 -2.02 7.96
N ARG A 20 -17.74 -1.43 8.51
CA ARG A 20 -17.80 -0.14 9.25
C ARG A 20 -17.54 1.10 8.39
N GLY A 21 -17.32 0.94 7.08
CA GLY A 21 -17.06 2.08 6.19
C GLY A 21 -18.33 2.88 5.89
N ALA A 22 -18.19 4.20 5.78
CA ALA A 22 -19.27 5.11 5.43
C ALA A 22 -19.95 4.78 4.09
N SER A 23 -21.15 5.30 3.89
CA SER A 23 -21.94 5.13 2.65
C SER A 23 -21.35 5.93 1.48
N GLY A 24 -21.66 5.47 0.27
CA GLY A 24 -21.24 6.09 -0.98
C GLY A 24 -22.11 7.28 -1.36
N VAL A 25 -22.16 7.60 -2.65
CA VAL A 25 -23.00 8.68 -3.22
C VAL A 25 -24.49 8.41 -3.11
N ASP A 26 -24.87 7.14 -3.01
CA ASP A 26 -26.24 6.62 -2.87
C ASP A 26 -26.77 6.64 -1.43
N GLY A 27 -25.92 6.95 -0.45
CA GLY A 27 -26.30 6.98 0.96
C GLY A 27 -26.53 5.62 1.61
N GLU A 28 -26.55 4.52 0.83
CA GLU A 28 -26.85 3.18 1.32
C GLU A 28 -25.76 2.66 2.26
N THR A 29 -26.18 2.11 3.40
CA THR A 29 -25.32 1.52 4.41
C THR A 29 -25.07 0.03 4.14
N THR A 30 -24.01 -0.51 4.72
CA THR A 30 -23.71 -1.95 4.64
C THR A 30 -24.82 -2.82 5.22
N LYS A 31 -25.53 -2.34 6.26
CA LYS A 31 -26.68 -3.03 6.86
C LYS A 31 -27.89 -3.08 5.94
N GLU A 32 -28.17 -1.99 5.22
CA GLU A 32 -29.28 -1.93 4.27
C GLU A 32 -29.02 -2.82 3.06
N PHE A 33 -27.79 -2.79 2.52
CA PHE A 33 -27.38 -3.68 1.44
C PHE A 33 -27.47 -5.16 1.86
N GLU A 34 -27.09 -5.50 3.09
CA GLU A 34 -27.08 -6.89 3.59
C GLU A 34 -28.47 -7.52 3.74
N ARG A 35 -29.53 -6.71 3.93
CA ARG A 35 -30.92 -7.22 4.13
C ARG A 35 -31.40 -8.11 3.00
N ASP A 36 -30.85 -7.93 1.81
CA ASP A 36 -31.26 -8.62 0.60
C ASP A 36 -30.04 -8.94 -0.29
N LEU A 37 -28.96 -9.38 0.37
CA LEU A 37 -27.68 -9.65 -0.26
C LEU A 37 -27.80 -10.63 -1.43
N ASP A 38 -28.56 -11.71 -1.26
CA ASP A 38 -28.67 -12.79 -2.25
C ASP A 38 -29.29 -12.32 -3.56
N ARG A 39 -30.38 -11.54 -3.49
CA ARG A 39 -31.00 -10.97 -4.70
C ARG A 39 -30.07 -9.97 -5.36
N ARG A 40 -29.46 -9.06 -4.58
CA ARG A 40 -28.57 -8.00 -5.09
C ARG A 40 -27.33 -8.56 -5.78
N VAL A 41 -26.73 -9.58 -5.20
CA VAL A 41 -25.56 -10.25 -5.76
C VAL A 41 -25.92 -10.97 -7.07
N ARG A 42 -27.08 -11.62 -7.15
CA ARG A 42 -27.58 -12.22 -8.41
C ARG A 42 -27.82 -11.16 -9.49
N ASP A 43 -28.52 -10.08 -9.14
CA ASP A 43 -28.76 -8.94 -10.03
C ASP A 43 -27.45 -8.32 -10.55
N LEU A 44 -26.48 -8.10 -9.67
CA LEU A 44 -25.16 -7.59 -10.05
C LEU A 44 -24.47 -8.52 -11.05
N CYS A 45 -24.46 -9.84 -10.81
CA CYS A 45 -23.91 -10.80 -11.74
C CYS A 45 -24.61 -10.77 -13.11
N GLU A 46 -25.94 -10.65 -13.15
CA GLU A 46 -26.71 -10.54 -14.39
C GLU A 46 -26.37 -9.26 -15.16
N ARG A 47 -26.32 -8.11 -14.48
CA ARG A 47 -25.89 -6.84 -15.09
C ARG A 47 -24.45 -6.90 -15.61
N LEU A 48 -23.56 -7.63 -14.96
CA LEU A 48 -22.20 -7.84 -15.44
C LEU A 48 -22.16 -8.71 -16.69
N LYS A 49 -22.92 -9.82 -16.73
CA LYS A 49 -23.04 -10.71 -17.89
C LYS A 49 -23.60 -9.99 -19.11
N GLN A 50 -24.60 -9.14 -18.91
CA GLN A 50 -25.24 -8.34 -19.97
C GLN A 50 -24.43 -7.09 -20.36
N GLY A 51 -23.36 -6.75 -19.63
CA GLY A 51 -22.58 -5.53 -19.85
C GLY A 51 -23.28 -4.23 -19.42
N ALA A 52 -24.41 -4.35 -18.70
CA ALA A 52 -25.24 -3.23 -18.24
C ALA A 52 -24.67 -2.50 -17.00
N TYR A 53 -23.71 -3.10 -16.29
CA TYR A 53 -23.08 -2.46 -15.13
C TYR A 53 -22.42 -1.11 -15.48
N ARG A 54 -22.69 -0.09 -14.66
CA ARG A 54 -22.07 1.25 -14.72
C ARG A 54 -21.45 1.57 -13.37
N ALA A 55 -20.18 1.98 -13.36
CA ALA A 55 -19.52 2.40 -12.14
C ALA A 55 -20.07 3.78 -11.71
N PRO A 56 -20.69 3.92 -10.53
CA PRO A 56 -21.07 5.22 -9.97
C PRO A 56 -19.83 6.06 -9.62
N PRO A 57 -19.94 7.40 -9.63
CA PRO A 57 -18.90 8.27 -9.12
C PRO A 57 -18.66 7.99 -7.62
N VAL A 58 -17.42 8.14 -7.14
CA VAL A 58 -17.12 7.97 -5.71
C VAL A 58 -17.48 9.23 -4.93
N ARG A 59 -17.97 9.08 -3.69
CA ARG A 59 -18.27 10.24 -2.83
C ARG A 59 -16.97 10.81 -2.28
N ARG A 60 -16.67 12.08 -2.55
CA ARG A 60 -15.45 12.74 -2.04
C ARG A 60 -15.67 13.26 -0.62
N VAL A 61 -14.74 12.94 0.27
CA VAL A 61 -14.68 13.43 1.65
C VAL A 61 -13.26 13.86 1.97
N ASP A 62 -13.09 15.07 2.50
CA ASP A 62 -11.78 15.55 2.94
C ASP A 62 -11.53 15.10 4.38
N ILE A 63 -10.45 14.35 4.58
CA ILE A 63 -10.04 13.85 5.89
C ILE A 63 -8.81 14.65 6.34
N PRO A 64 -8.73 15.14 7.59
CA PRO A 64 -7.52 15.77 8.10
C PRO A 64 -6.30 14.88 7.89
N LYS A 65 -5.16 15.47 7.48
CA LYS A 65 -3.90 14.74 7.58
C LYS A 65 -3.62 14.48 9.06
N GLY A 66 -3.08 13.29 9.38
CA GLY A 66 -2.88 12.85 10.77
C GLY A 66 -2.06 13.84 11.62
N PRO A 67 -2.00 13.63 12.95
CA PRO A 67 -1.44 14.59 13.89
C PRO A 67 -0.07 15.12 13.46
N GLY A 68 0.07 16.46 13.47
CA GLY A 68 1.29 17.17 13.06
C GLY A 68 1.49 17.34 11.55
N LYS A 69 0.45 17.19 10.72
CA LYS A 69 0.47 17.53 9.29
C LYS A 69 -0.65 18.50 8.95
N GLU A 70 -0.32 19.58 8.23
CA GLU A 70 -1.31 20.56 7.78
C GLU A 70 -2.05 20.13 6.49
N GLY A 71 -3.32 20.49 6.43
CA GLY A 71 -4.23 20.25 5.30
C GLY A 71 -5.04 18.95 5.39
N THR A 72 -5.80 18.67 4.34
CA THR A 72 -6.66 17.49 4.22
C THR A 72 -6.15 16.53 3.13
N ARG A 73 -6.63 15.28 3.16
CA ARG A 73 -6.50 14.30 2.09
C ARG A 73 -7.90 13.95 1.56
N PRO A 74 -8.13 14.05 0.25
CA PRO A 74 -9.41 13.64 -0.32
C PRO A 74 -9.52 12.11 -0.32
N LEU A 75 -10.63 11.58 0.20
CA LEU A 75 -10.99 10.17 0.14
C LEU A 75 -12.22 10.00 -0.74
N GLY A 76 -12.14 9.12 -1.72
CA GLY A 76 -13.27 8.63 -2.50
C GLY A 76 -13.89 7.40 -1.86
N ILE A 77 -15.16 7.49 -1.49
CA ILE A 77 -15.93 6.42 -0.86
C ILE A 77 -16.89 5.85 -1.92
N PRO A 78 -16.64 4.64 -2.46
CA PRO A 78 -17.55 3.99 -3.40
C PRO A 78 -18.84 3.54 -2.71
N THR A 79 -19.86 3.23 -3.51
CA THR A 79 -21.10 2.60 -3.02
C THR A 79 -20.81 1.23 -2.40
N VAL A 80 -21.75 0.68 -1.64
CA VAL A 80 -21.58 -0.65 -1.01
C VAL A 80 -21.40 -1.73 -2.09
N GLU A 81 -22.23 -1.69 -3.13
CA GLU A 81 -22.17 -2.59 -4.29
C GLU A 81 -20.80 -2.51 -4.99
N ASP A 82 -20.31 -1.30 -5.26
CA ASP A 82 -19.00 -1.11 -5.90
C ASP A 82 -17.86 -1.59 -5.03
N ARG A 83 -17.91 -1.36 -3.71
CA ARG A 83 -16.89 -1.89 -2.79
C ARG A 83 -16.85 -3.42 -2.85
N LEU A 84 -18.00 -4.08 -2.93
CA LEU A 84 -18.09 -5.53 -3.04
C LEU A 84 -17.46 -6.00 -4.36
N LEU A 85 -17.86 -5.43 -5.49
CA LEU A 85 -17.32 -5.82 -6.79
C LEU A 85 -15.82 -5.51 -6.93
N GLN A 86 -15.38 -4.34 -6.46
CA GLN A 86 -13.96 -3.97 -6.44
C GLN A 86 -13.15 -4.92 -5.58
N ARG A 87 -13.64 -5.32 -4.40
CA ARG A 87 -12.94 -6.29 -3.55
C ARG A 87 -12.89 -7.67 -4.21
N ALA A 88 -13.96 -8.10 -4.87
CA ALA A 88 -14.00 -9.38 -5.58
C ALA A 88 -12.97 -9.41 -6.71
N VAL A 89 -12.91 -8.36 -7.54
CA VAL A 89 -11.88 -8.24 -8.58
C VAL A 89 -10.49 -8.13 -7.97
N ALA A 90 -10.31 -7.39 -6.87
CA ALA A 90 -9.03 -7.29 -6.18
C ALA A 90 -8.52 -8.66 -5.73
N ARG A 91 -9.37 -9.52 -5.17
CA ARG A 91 -9.00 -10.90 -4.79
C ARG A 91 -8.48 -11.71 -5.97
N ILE A 92 -9.10 -11.56 -7.15
CA ILE A 92 -8.66 -12.24 -8.38
C ILE A 92 -7.29 -11.70 -8.82
N LEU A 93 -7.12 -10.37 -8.83
CA LEU A 93 -5.83 -9.76 -9.20
C LEU A 93 -4.72 -10.13 -8.21
N GLU A 94 -5.00 -10.14 -6.90
CA GLU A 94 -4.08 -10.57 -5.86
C GLU A 94 -3.60 -12.00 -6.12
N ALA A 95 -4.53 -12.94 -6.39
CA ALA A 95 -4.17 -14.32 -6.68
C ALA A 95 -3.29 -14.49 -7.95
N VAL A 96 -3.48 -13.64 -8.96
CA VAL A 96 -2.70 -13.71 -10.21
C VAL A 96 -1.32 -13.05 -10.05
N PHE A 97 -1.27 -11.82 -9.53
CA PHE A 97 -0.05 -11.01 -9.49
C PHE A 97 0.87 -11.32 -8.31
N GLU A 98 0.38 -11.94 -7.23
CA GLU A 98 1.24 -12.31 -6.10
C GLU A 98 2.38 -13.27 -6.52
N ALA A 99 2.15 -14.10 -7.55
CA ALA A 99 3.16 -14.97 -8.13
C ALA A 99 4.28 -14.20 -8.87
N ASP A 100 4.01 -12.98 -9.31
CA ASP A 100 4.94 -12.15 -10.09
C ASP A 100 5.64 -11.09 -9.21
N PHE A 101 5.00 -10.65 -8.13
CA PHE A 101 5.53 -9.59 -7.27
C PHE A 101 6.85 -9.99 -6.58
N LEU A 102 7.86 -9.13 -6.76
CA LEU A 102 9.20 -9.34 -6.22
C LEU A 102 9.26 -9.27 -4.69
N GLU A 103 10.22 -9.97 -4.10
CA GLU A 103 10.46 -10.04 -2.65
C GLU A 103 10.76 -8.68 -1.99
N CYS A 104 11.21 -7.69 -2.77
CA CYS A 104 11.46 -6.34 -2.26
C CYS A 104 10.18 -5.57 -1.90
N SER A 105 8.99 -6.04 -2.29
CA SER A 105 7.72 -5.35 -2.07
C SER A 105 6.89 -6.00 -0.96
N TYR A 106 6.44 -5.20 0.01
CA TYR A 106 5.76 -5.72 1.21
C TYR A 106 4.36 -5.14 1.44
N GLY A 107 4.08 -3.94 0.93
CA GLY A 107 2.84 -3.22 1.24
C GLY A 107 1.62 -3.88 0.62
N PHE A 108 0.52 -3.99 1.38
CA PHE A 108 -0.79 -4.48 0.90
C PHE A 108 -0.75 -5.83 0.17
N ARG A 109 0.14 -6.74 0.57
CA ARG A 109 0.24 -8.10 0.02
C ARG A 109 -0.22 -9.15 1.04
N PRO A 110 -0.92 -10.21 0.62
CA PRO A 110 -1.26 -11.32 1.50
C PRO A 110 -0.04 -11.90 2.20
N GLY A 111 -0.12 -12.13 3.52
CA GLY A 111 0.97 -12.73 4.29
C GLY A 111 2.20 -11.84 4.53
N ARG A 112 2.22 -10.59 4.05
CA ARG A 112 3.29 -9.62 4.30
C ARG A 112 2.82 -8.48 5.19
N ASN A 113 3.67 -8.01 6.09
CA ASN A 113 3.36 -6.90 6.99
C ASN A 113 4.55 -5.92 7.10
N PRO A 114 4.36 -4.72 7.68
CA PRO A 114 5.44 -3.73 7.84
C PRO A 114 6.67 -4.27 8.58
N HIS A 115 6.50 -5.19 9.54
CA HIS A 115 7.62 -5.75 10.28
C HIS A 115 8.49 -6.67 9.42
N ASP A 116 7.95 -7.30 8.38
CA ASP A 116 8.75 -8.10 7.44
C ASP A 116 9.67 -7.20 6.61
N ALA A 117 9.16 -6.07 6.12
CA ALA A 117 9.97 -5.05 5.43
C ALA A 117 11.09 -4.51 6.35
N LEU A 118 10.76 -4.19 7.60
CA LEU A 118 11.72 -3.75 8.60
C LEU A 118 12.75 -4.82 8.97
N ARG A 119 12.38 -6.11 8.93
CA ARG A 119 13.30 -7.24 9.17
C ARG A 119 14.27 -7.40 8.01
N ALA A 120 13.78 -7.33 6.77
CA ALA A 120 14.61 -7.39 5.56
C ALA A 120 15.59 -6.22 5.49
N LEU A 121 15.11 -4.99 5.75
CA LEU A 121 15.95 -3.79 5.81
C LEU A 121 17.07 -3.93 6.86
N ARG A 122 16.73 -4.39 8.06
CA ARG A 122 17.72 -4.66 9.11
C ARG A 122 18.75 -5.70 8.68
N ALA A 123 18.31 -6.80 8.07
CA ALA A 123 19.22 -7.85 7.61
C ALA A 123 20.22 -7.31 6.59
N VAL A 124 19.76 -6.49 5.64
CA VAL A 124 20.63 -5.81 4.66
C VAL A 124 21.65 -4.93 5.38
N ILE A 125 21.21 -3.96 6.18
CA ILE A 125 22.09 -2.96 6.80
C ILE A 125 23.13 -3.59 7.75
N VAL A 126 22.76 -4.66 8.46
CA VAL A 126 23.64 -5.32 9.44
C VAL A 126 24.64 -6.26 8.77
N THR A 127 24.24 -6.99 7.73
CA THR A 127 25.03 -8.11 7.19
C THR A 127 25.75 -7.79 5.88
N LYS A 128 25.19 -6.90 5.05
CA LYS A 128 25.64 -6.65 3.67
C LYS A 128 26.66 -5.52 3.56
N LYS A 129 27.28 -5.39 2.39
CA LYS A 129 28.35 -4.41 2.15
C LYS A 129 27.81 -3.01 1.80
N VAL A 130 26.75 -2.56 2.48
CA VAL A 130 26.08 -1.28 2.20
C VAL A 130 26.51 -0.18 3.17
N GLY A 131 26.62 1.05 2.66
CA GLY A 131 27.02 2.23 3.44
C GLY A 131 26.32 3.53 3.03
N HIS A 132 25.45 3.47 2.02
CA HIS A 132 24.68 4.61 1.53
C HIS A 132 23.20 4.21 1.47
N LEU A 133 22.33 5.08 1.95
CA LEU A 133 20.89 4.85 1.98
C LEU A 133 20.18 5.98 1.26
N PHE A 134 19.31 5.60 0.33
CA PHE A 134 18.40 6.50 -0.38
C PHE A 134 16.99 6.25 0.15
N GLU A 135 16.42 7.21 0.87
CA GLU A 135 15.00 7.21 1.27
C GLU A 135 14.19 8.06 0.29
N ALA A 136 13.03 7.58 -0.12
CA ALA A 136 12.18 8.27 -1.06
C ALA A 136 10.69 7.93 -0.90
N ASP A 137 9.86 8.91 -1.22
CA ASP A 137 8.41 8.88 -1.21
C ASP A 137 7.92 9.48 -2.53
N ILE A 138 6.80 8.99 -3.05
CA ILE A 138 6.27 9.42 -4.34
C ILE A 138 5.22 10.50 -4.10
N ARG A 139 5.45 11.69 -4.67
CA ARG A 139 4.56 12.83 -4.51
C ARG A 139 3.18 12.48 -5.04
N GLY A 140 2.17 12.56 -4.19
CA GLY A 140 0.77 12.40 -4.59
C GLY A 140 0.48 11.09 -5.34
N TYR A 141 1.19 10.00 -5.02
CA TYR A 141 1.22 8.78 -5.84
C TYR A 141 -0.12 8.34 -6.42
N PHE A 142 -1.15 8.16 -5.57
CA PHE A 142 -2.46 7.72 -6.02
C PHE A 142 -3.17 8.69 -6.97
N ASN A 143 -2.81 9.97 -6.98
CA ASN A 143 -3.39 10.97 -7.88
C ASN A 143 -2.73 10.99 -9.26
N HIS A 144 -1.51 10.49 -9.39
CA HIS A 144 -0.72 10.58 -10.64
C HIS A 144 -0.57 9.24 -11.38
N ILE A 145 -1.29 8.20 -10.95
CA ILE A 145 -1.31 6.93 -11.68
C ILE A 145 -1.97 7.13 -13.04
N GLN A 146 -1.21 7.00 -14.12
CA GLN A 146 -1.73 7.13 -15.48
C GLN A 146 -2.54 5.89 -15.86
N HIS A 147 -3.82 6.09 -16.23
CA HIS A 147 -4.76 5.00 -16.49
C HIS A 147 -4.32 4.11 -17.64
N ASP A 148 -3.80 4.69 -18.72
CA ASP A 148 -3.40 3.96 -19.92
C ASP A 148 -2.21 3.02 -19.65
N TRP A 149 -1.23 3.47 -18.86
CA TRP A 149 -0.14 2.62 -18.41
C TRP A 149 -0.63 1.52 -17.48
N LEU A 150 -1.47 1.86 -16.50
CA LEU A 150 -2.01 0.88 -15.56
C LEU A 150 -2.81 -0.21 -16.29
N GLN A 151 -3.65 0.16 -17.25
CA GLN A 151 -4.42 -0.79 -18.08
C GLN A 151 -3.50 -1.76 -18.83
N GLN A 152 -2.43 -1.26 -19.46
CA GLN A 152 -1.43 -2.09 -20.14
C GLN A 152 -0.72 -3.03 -19.16
N MET A 153 -0.34 -2.53 -17.98
CA MET A 153 0.33 -3.31 -16.93
C MET A 153 -0.53 -4.45 -16.39
N VAL A 154 -1.84 -4.20 -16.19
CA VAL A 154 -2.80 -5.23 -15.80
C VAL A 154 -2.99 -6.25 -16.94
N ALA A 155 -3.09 -5.78 -18.18
CA ALA A 155 -3.30 -6.62 -19.36
C ALA A 155 -2.16 -7.62 -19.65
N HIS A 156 -0.95 -7.39 -19.12
CA HIS A 156 0.14 -8.36 -19.23
C HIS A 156 -0.18 -9.73 -18.60
N ARG A 157 -1.04 -9.78 -17.59
CA ARG A 157 -1.44 -11.04 -16.92
C ARG A 157 -2.93 -11.32 -17.01
N ILE A 158 -3.74 -10.28 -17.22
CA ILE A 158 -5.19 -10.39 -17.31
C ILE A 158 -5.62 -10.23 -18.77
N GLY A 159 -5.86 -11.35 -19.45
CA GLY A 159 -6.41 -11.37 -20.81
C GLY A 159 -7.93 -11.19 -20.88
N ASP A 160 -8.62 -11.06 -19.74
CA ASP A 160 -10.09 -10.98 -19.71
C ASP A 160 -10.58 -9.54 -19.94
N PRO A 161 -11.26 -9.26 -21.08
CA PRO A 161 -11.68 -7.91 -21.43
C PRO A 161 -12.80 -7.37 -20.53
N VAL A 162 -13.55 -8.21 -19.81
CA VAL A 162 -14.55 -7.74 -18.85
C VAL A 162 -13.86 -7.13 -17.63
N ILE A 163 -12.85 -7.81 -17.07
CA ILE A 163 -12.10 -7.31 -15.92
C ILE A 163 -11.38 -6.00 -16.26
N LEU A 164 -10.69 -5.95 -17.41
CA LEU A 164 -10.02 -4.72 -17.86
C LEU A 164 -10.99 -3.55 -18.00
N ARG A 165 -12.17 -3.80 -18.60
CA ARG A 165 -13.24 -2.79 -18.72
C ARG A 165 -13.78 -2.34 -17.36
N LEU A 166 -13.93 -3.23 -16.38
CA LEU A 166 -14.36 -2.85 -15.03
C LEU A 166 -13.35 -1.91 -14.37
N ILE A 167 -12.06 -2.26 -14.43
CA ILE A 167 -10.99 -1.41 -13.92
C ILE A 167 -11.01 -0.05 -14.62
N GLY A 168 -11.18 -0.04 -15.95
CA GLY A 168 -11.27 1.19 -16.73
C GLY A 168 -12.48 2.05 -16.35
N LYS A 169 -13.63 1.42 -16.09
CA LYS A 169 -14.83 2.11 -15.60
C LYS A 169 -14.59 2.75 -14.24
N TRP A 170 -13.97 2.04 -13.28
CA TRP A 170 -13.70 2.58 -11.94
C TRP A 170 -12.70 3.73 -11.95
N LEU A 171 -11.64 3.63 -12.75
CA LEU A 171 -10.64 4.69 -12.89
C LEU A 171 -11.26 5.97 -13.48
N LYS A 172 -12.21 5.83 -14.43
CA LYS A 172 -12.88 6.95 -15.12
C LYS A 172 -14.19 7.42 -14.46
N ALA A 173 -14.70 6.72 -13.45
CA ALA A 173 -15.99 7.02 -12.82
C ALA A 173 -16.04 8.42 -12.19
N GLY A 174 -14.88 9.00 -11.89
CA GLY A 174 -14.79 10.32 -11.28
C GLY A 174 -15.24 10.34 -9.82
N PHE A 175 -15.39 11.53 -9.28
CA PHE A 175 -15.87 11.74 -7.91
C PHE A 175 -17.01 12.76 -7.88
N MET A 176 -17.87 12.65 -6.86
CA MET A 176 -18.94 13.58 -6.57
C MET A 176 -18.60 14.40 -5.32
N ALA A 177 -18.66 15.73 -5.44
CA ALA A 177 -18.47 16.67 -4.34
C ALA A 177 -19.55 17.76 -4.42
N GLY A 178 -20.30 17.99 -3.34
CA GLY A 178 -21.34 19.03 -3.30
C GLY A 178 -22.44 18.88 -4.37
N GLY A 179 -22.73 17.64 -4.81
CA GLY A 179 -23.71 17.36 -5.87
C GLY A 179 -23.18 17.48 -7.30
N VAL A 180 -21.93 17.89 -7.51
CA VAL A 180 -21.30 17.98 -8.83
C VAL A 180 -20.41 16.77 -9.08
N VAL A 181 -20.55 16.16 -10.26
CA VAL A 181 -19.71 15.03 -10.71
C VAL A 181 -18.54 15.55 -11.53
N THR A 182 -17.32 15.25 -11.09
CA THR A 182 -16.07 15.60 -11.78
C THR A 182 -15.40 14.33 -12.30
N ARG A 183 -15.10 14.31 -13.60
CA ARG A 183 -14.34 13.19 -14.21
C ARG A 183 -12.87 13.26 -13.81
N THR A 184 -12.24 12.10 -13.81
CA THR A 184 -10.82 11.93 -13.43
C THR A 184 -10.05 11.42 -14.63
N GLU A 185 -9.05 12.19 -15.08
CA GLU A 185 -8.19 11.84 -16.22
C GLU A 185 -6.94 11.05 -15.79
N GLU A 186 -6.50 11.21 -14.53
CA GLU A 186 -5.40 10.47 -13.93
C GLU A 186 -5.64 10.17 -12.44
N GLY A 187 -4.98 9.14 -11.92
CA GLY A 187 -5.07 8.70 -10.53
C GLY A 187 -6.06 7.56 -10.30
N SER A 188 -5.97 6.92 -9.14
CA SER A 188 -6.89 5.88 -8.68
C SER A 188 -7.77 6.43 -7.56
N PRO A 189 -9.07 6.09 -7.49
CA PRO A 189 -9.93 6.52 -6.39
C PRO A 189 -9.31 6.14 -5.03
N GLN A 190 -8.91 7.14 -4.24
CA GLN A 190 -8.33 6.90 -2.93
C GLN A 190 -9.43 6.36 -2.01
N GLY A 191 -9.35 5.10 -1.57
CA GLY A 191 -10.35 4.48 -0.69
C GLY A 191 -11.17 3.34 -1.32
N GLY A 192 -11.02 3.09 -2.62
CA GLY A 192 -11.57 1.89 -3.26
C GLY A 192 -10.84 0.61 -2.83
N PRO A 193 -11.53 -0.52 -2.53
CA PRO A 193 -10.89 -1.79 -2.16
C PRO A 193 -9.92 -2.36 -3.20
N ILE A 194 -10.02 -1.95 -4.46
CA ILE A 194 -9.12 -2.39 -5.54
C ILE A 194 -7.86 -1.52 -5.67
N SER A 195 -7.88 -0.29 -5.15
CA SER A 195 -6.78 0.67 -5.33
C SER A 195 -5.42 0.17 -4.85
N PRO A 196 -5.28 -0.54 -3.70
CA PRO A 196 -3.98 -1.03 -3.24
C PRO A 196 -3.30 -2.02 -4.19
N ILE A 197 -4.06 -2.97 -4.77
CA ILE A 197 -3.48 -3.95 -5.71
C ILE A 197 -3.10 -3.28 -7.02
N LEU A 198 -3.91 -2.34 -7.54
CA LEU A 198 -3.57 -1.57 -8.75
C LEU A 198 -2.31 -0.73 -8.55
N ALA A 199 -2.20 -0.08 -7.40
CA ALA A 199 -1.00 0.64 -6.99
C ALA A 199 0.24 -0.26 -6.95
N ASN A 200 0.12 -1.47 -6.41
CA ASN A 200 1.25 -2.40 -6.39
C ASN A 200 1.62 -2.91 -7.77
N ILE A 201 0.65 -3.20 -8.63
CA ILE A 201 0.89 -3.56 -10.04
C ILE A 201 1.68 -2.45 -10.73
N TYR A 202 1.27 -1.19 -10.59
CA TYR A 202 1.95 -0.07 -11.23
C TYR A 202 3.43 0.04 -10.79
N LEU A 203 3.71 0.06 -9.49
CA LEU A 203 5.09 0.15 -8.99
C LEU A 203 5.90 -1.11 -9.22
N HIS A 204 5.27 -2.27 -9.36
CA HIS A 204 5.96 -3.47 -9.76
C HIS A 204 6.64 -3.29 -11.13
N TYR A 205 5.95 -2.73 -12.12
CA TYR A 205 6.53 -2.47 -13.44
C TYR A 205 7.42 -1.23 -13.48
N VAL A 206 7.03 -0.15 -12.81
CA VAL A 206 7.74 1.13 -12.88
C VAL A 206 9.04 1.09 -12.07
N LEU A 207 9.01 0.52 -10.87
CA LEU A 207 10.10 0.53 -9.91
C LEU A 207 10.72 -0.86 -9.73
N ASP A 208 9.96 -1.88 -9.28
CA ASP A 208 10.55 -3.14 -8.82
C ASP A 208 11.27 -3.92 -9.93
N LEU A 209 10.59 -4.14 -11.07
CA LEU A 209 11.14 -4.83 -12.22
C LEU A 209 12.27 -4.02 -12.87
N TRP A 210 12.11 -2.70 -12.96
CA TRP A 210 13.16 -1.83 -13.48
C TRP A 210 14.41 -1.88 -12.59
N PHE A 211 14.22 -1.86 -11.27
CA PHE A 211 15.30 -1.99 -10.31
C PHE A 211 16.02 -3.34 -10.47
N GLU A 212 15.28 -4.45 -10.46
CA GLU A 212 15.86 -5.80 -10.50
C GLU A 212 16.52 -6.10 -11.86
N LYS A 213 15.94 -5.65 -12.97
CA LYS A 213 16.41 -6.00 -14.32
C LYS A 213 17.36 -4.98 -14.95
N ARG A 214 17.41 -3.74 -14.46
CA ARG A 214 18.23 -2.66 -15.06
C ARG A 214 19.19 -2.03 -14.07
N VAL A 215 18.70 -1.62 -12.89
CA VAL A 215 19.55 -0.93 -11.90
C VAL A 215 20.56 -1.89 -11.30
N LYS A 216 20.08 -3.01 -10.76
CA LYS A 216 20.93 -3.97 -10.04
C LYS A 216 22.07 -4.55 -10.88
N PRO A 217 21.88 -4.91 -12.17
CA PRO A 217 22.99 -5.33 -13.03
C PRO A 217 23.96 -4.20 -13.44
N TRP A 218 23.51 -2.94 -13.37
CA TRP A 218 24.34 -1.77 -13.71
C TRP A 218 25.20 -1.28 -12.54
N CYS A 219 24.74 -1.47 -11.29
CA CYS A 219 25.49 -1.09 -10.10
C CYS A 219 26.81 -1.86 -9.99
N GLN A 220 27.87 -1.18 -9.57
CA GLN A 220 29.18 -1.79 -9.36
C GLN A 220 29.23 -2.59 -8.06
N GLY A 221 28.52 -2.12 -7.03
CA GLY A 221 28.49 -2.74 -5.71
C GLY A 221 27.15 -3.39 -5.38
N GLU A 222 27.02 -3.84 -4.13
CA GLU A 222 25.76 -4.39 -3.65
C GLU A 222 24.66 -3.31 -3.59
N VAL A 223 23.45 -3.68 -4.03
CA VAL A 223 22.27 -2.81 -3.99
C VAL A 223 21.01 -3.60 -3.62
N TYR A 224 20.18 -3.03 -2.74
CA TYR A 224 18.96 -3.68 -2.23
C TYR A 224 17.81 -2.68 -2.06
N LEU A 225 16.67 -2.97 -2.69
CA LEU A 225 15.42 -2.22 -2.57
C LEU A 225 14.52 -2.86 -1.50
N THR A 226 13.92 -2.02 -0.66
CA THR A 226 12.81 -2.39 0.24
C THR A 226 11.68 -1.40 0.05
N ARG A 227 10.51 -1.87 -0.40
CA ARG A 227 9.34 -1.05 -0.72
C ARG A 227 8.12 -1.47 0.08
N PHE A 228 7.38 -0.49 0.58
CA PHE A 228 6.08 -0.67 1.18
C PHE A 228 5.10 0.34 0.60
N ALA A 229 4.22 -0.11 -0.30
CA ALA A 229 3.38 0.77 -1.10
C ALA A 229 4.24 1.77 -1.90
N ASP A 230 4.05 3.07 -1.68
CA ASP A 230 4.75 4.21 -2.29
C ASP A 230 5.99 4.67 -1.51
N ASP A 231 6.18 4.21 -0.27
CA ASP A 231 7.37 4.48 0.56
C ASP A 231 8.44 3.41 0.29
N PHE A 232 9.66 3.82 -0.03
CA PHE A 232 10.75 2.87 -0.29
C PHE A 232 12.13 3.40 0.12
N VAL A 233 13.00 2.46 0.45
CA VAL A 233 14.41 2.70 0.74
C VAL A 233 15.29 1.82 -0.14
N VAL A 234 16.42 2.36 -0.57
CA VAL A 234 17.42 1.63 -1.35
C VAL A 234 18.78 1.75 -0.68
N ASN A 235 19.40 0.61 -0.41
CA ASN A 235 20.71 0.54 0.23
C ASN A 235 21.77 0.24 -0.83
N PHE A 236 22.83 1.03 -0.86
CA PHE A 236 23.94 0.92 -1.81
C PHE A 236 25.26 0.73 -1.08
N GLN A 237 26.16 -0.03 -1.70
CA GLN A 237 27.57 -0.07 -1.33
C GLN A 237 28.27 1.24 -1.69
N TYR A 238 28.16 1.68 -2.95
CA TYR A 238 28.88 2.85 -3.46
C TYR A 238 27.98 4.06 -3.66
N ARG A 239 28.49 5.24 -3.30
CA ARG A 239 27.79 6.52 -3.48
C ARG A 239 27.45 6.80 -4.94
N ARG A 240 28.38 6.48 -5.85
CA ARG A 240 28.20 6.67 -7.30
C ARG A 240 26.99 5.92 -7.84
N ASP A 241 26.76 4.69 -7.36
CA ASP A 241 25.61 3.88 -7.75
C ASP A 241 24.30 4.55 -7.26
N ALA A 242 24.29 5.09 -6.04
CA ALA A 242 23.14 5.78 -5.48
C ALA A 242 22.80 7.08 -6.24
N GLU A 243 23.79 7.91 -6.55
CA GLU A 243 23.61 9.15 -7.31
C GLU A 243 23.17 8.88 -8.75
N GLY A 244 23.70 7.83 -9.37
CA GLY A 244 23.25 7.40 -10.71
C GLY A 244 21.83 6.82 -10.69
N PHE A 245 21.48 6.07 -9.64
CA PHE A 245 20.12 5.58 -9.42
C PHE A 245 19.13 6.73 -9.28
N GLU A 246 19.41 7.74 -8.46
CA GLU A 246 18.50 8.88 -8.28
C GLU A 246 18.21 9.59 -9.62
N LYS A 247 19.26 9.88 -10.41
CA LYS A 247 19.12 10.49 -11.74
C LYS A 247 18.31 9.61 -12.69
N GLY A 248 18.55 8.29 -12.67
CA GLY A 248 17.82 7.33 -13.47
C GLY A 248 16.35 7.20 -13.05
N LEU A 249 16.10 7.23 -11.74
CA LEU A 249 14.78 7.12 -11.14
C LEU A 249 13.89 8.30 -11.51
N ARG A 250 14.41 9.53 -11.46
CA ARG A 250 13.68 10.74 -11.91
C ARG A 250 13.22 10.62 -13.36
N LYS A 251 14.12 10.20 -14.25
CA LYS A 251 13.79 9.97 -15.67
C LYS A 251 12.77 8.83 -15.84
N ARG A 252 12.95 7.74 -15.08
CA ARG A 252 12.05 6.59 -15.10
C ARG A 252 10.66 7.02 -14.66
N PHE A 253 10.53 7.69 -13.52
CA PHE A 253 9.26 8.15 -12.97
C PHE A 253 8.55 9.15 -13.90
N GLY A 254 9.26 10.12 -14.45
CA GLY A 254 8.68 11.07 -15.41
C GLY A 254 8.06 10.40 -16.64
N LYS A 255 8.62 9.28 -17.13
CA LYS A 255 8.01 8.49 -18.22
C LYS A 255 6.63 7.92 -17.89
N PHE A 256 6.35 7.70 -16.61
CA PHE A 256 5.11 7.10 -16.10
C PHE A 256 4.28 8.10 -15.29
N GLY A 257 4.52 9.41 -15.47
CA GLY A 257 3.77 10.47 -14.78
C GLY A 257 3.99 10.53 -13.27
N LEU A 258 5.05 9.93 -12.74
CA LEU A 258 5.36 9.97 -11.31
C LEU A 258 6.45 11.00 -11.02
N GLU A 259 6.44 11.52 -9.79
CA GLU A 259 7.45 12.45 -9.28
C GLU A 259 7.87 12.06 -7.87
N LEU A 260 9.13 12.34 -7.53
CA LEU A 260 9.62 12.18 -6.16
C LEU A 260 9.13 13.35 -5.29
N ALA A 261 8.84 13.07 -4.03
CA ALA A 261 8.65 14.10 -3.02
C ALA A 261 10.03 14.59 -2.57
N GLU A 262 10.52 15.69 -3.16
CA GLU A 262 11.86 16.24 -2.90
C GLU A 262 12.11 16.46 -1.40
N GLU A 263 11.10 16.95 -0.68
CA GLU A 263 11.18 17.24 0.74
C GLU A 263 11.34 16.00 1.63
N LYS A 264 11.09 14.81 1.09
CA LYS A 264 11.23 13.52 1.76
C LYS A 264 12.28 12.62 1.11
N THR A 265 12.93 13.08 0.05
CA THR A 265 13.90 12.31 -0.71
C THR A 265 15.29 12.68 -0.23
N ARG A 266 16.04 11.71 0.31
CA ARG A 266 17.39 11.97 0.85
C ARG A 266 18.34 10.83 0.53
N LEU A 267 19.54 11.19 0.10
CA LEU A 267 20.70 10.31 0.02
C LEU A 267 21.64 10.60 1.20
N MET A 268 21.92 9.59 2.01
CA MET A 268 22.76 9.73 3.21
C MET A 268 23.78 8.60 3.35
N ARG A 269 24.84 8.87 4.11
CA ARG A 269 25.76 7.82 4.58
C ARG A 269 25.14 7.14 5.80
N PHE A 270 24.88 5.85 5.71
CA PHE A 270 24.23 5.10 6.79
C PHE A 270 24.70 3.64 6.86
N GLY A 271 24.79 3.10 8.08
CA GLY A 271 25.04 1.69 8.32
C GLY A 271 26.35 1.41 9.07
N ARG A 272 26.72 0.12 9.12
CA ARG A 272 27.81 -0.37 9.98
C ARG A 272 29.17 0.28 9.68
N PHE A 273 29.50 0.43 8.40
CA PHE A 273 30.81 0.97 8.00
C PHE A 273 30.91 2.45 8.30
N VAL A 274 29.84 3.20 8.05
CA VAL A 274 29.77 4.64 8.34
C VAL A 274 29.93 4.90 9.84
N ARG A 275 29.31 4.06 10.68
CA ARG A 275 29.51 4.15 12.12
C ARG A 275 30.97 3.98 12.51
N THR A 276 31.64 2.94 12.02
CA THR A 276 33.07 2.70 12.31
C THR A 276 33.96 3.83 11.79
N ASP A 277 33.63 4.42 10.65
CA ASP A 277 34.37 5.56 10.12
C ASP A 277 34.24 6.81 11.00
N LEU A 278 33.01 7.11 11.46
CA LEU A 278 32.71 8.31 12.26
C LEU A 278 33.08 8.15 13.74
N GLU A 279 33.19 6.94 14.26
CA GLU A 279 33.74 6.68 15.60
C GLU A 279 35.15 7.27 15.76
N LYS A 280 35.93 7.38 14.68
CA LYS A 280 37.26 8.00 14.68
C LYS A 280 37.24 9.52 14.84
N THR A 281 36.16 10.17 14.41
CA THR A 281 36.01 11.64 14.46
C THR A 281 35.09 12.11 15.58
N GLY A 282 34.44 11.19 16.31
CA GLY A 282 33.48 11.51 17.36
C GLY A 282 32.10 11.94 16.82
N GLU A 283 31.88 11.86 15.51
CA GLU A 283 30.60 12.19 14.88
C GLU A 283 29.61 11.02 14.96
N LYS A 284 28.31 11.33 14.88
CA LYS A 284 27.25 10.31 14.86
C LYS A 284 26.71 10.14 13.44
N PRO A 285 26.45 8.90 12.99
CA PRO A 285 25.77 8.66 11.72
C PRO A 285 24.40 9.35 11.68
N GLU A 286 23.95 9.70 10.47
CA GLU A 286 22.61 10.21 10.23
C GLU A 286 21.53 9.19 10.64
N THR A 287 20.29 9.66 10.73
CA THR A 287 19.11 8.85 11.02
C THR A 287 18.06 9.06 9.94
N PHE A 288 17.22 8.05 9.71
CA PHE A 288 16.14 8.11 8.72
C PHE A 288 14.85 7.51 9.29
N ASP A 289 13.71 7.93 8.76
CA ASP A 289 12.39 7.49 9.21
C ASP A 289 11.80 6.56 8.16
N PHE A 290 11.38 5.36 8.55
CA PHE A 290 10.74 4.41 7.63
C PHE A 290 9.71 3.58 8.37
N LEU A 291 8.50 3.45 7.80
CA LEU A 291 7.39 2.67 8.37
C LEU A 291 7.07 2.99 9.84
N GLY A 292 7.13 4.27 10.21
CA GLY A 292 6.80 4.76 11.55
C GLY A 292 7.91 4.62 12.59
N PHE A 293 9.10 4.18 12.20
CA PHE A 293 10.26 4.07 13.08
C PHE A 293 11.39 4.97 12.60
N LYS A 294 12.02 5.65 13.57
CA LYS A 294 13.31 6.27 13.39
C LYS A 294 14.40 5.21 13.52
N HIS A 295 15.24 5.11 12.50
CA HIS A 295 16.32 4.14 12.41
C HIS A 295 17.65 4.78 12.77
N VAL A 296 18.35 4.16 13.73
CA VAL A 296 19.60 4.69 14.31
C VAL A 296 20.67 3.60 14.32
N CYS A 297 21.89 3.98 13.97
CA CYS A 297 23.06 3.13 14.11
C CYS A 297 23.41 2.98 15.61
N GLY A 298 23.14 1.81 16.19
CA GLY A 298 23.38 1.49 17.60
C GLY A 298 24.26 0.25 17.78
N VAL A 299 24.37 -0.21 19.03
CA VAL A 299 25.01 -1.48 19.40
C VAL A 299 24.00 -2.35 20.15
N ASP A 300 24.14 -3.67 20.01
CA ASP A 300 23.42 -4.62 20.85
C ASP A 300 24.10 -4.77 22.23
N ARG A 301 23.52 -5.63 23.08
CA ARG A 301 24.05 -5.91 24.42
C ARG A 301 25.47 -6.51 24.41
N GLY A 302 25.90 -7.07 23.28
CA GLY A 302 27.24 -7.64 23.10
C GLY A 302 28.23 -6.68 22.43
N GLY A 303 27.86 -5.40 22.27
CA GLY A 303 28.72 -4.39 21.64
C GLY A 303 28.81 -4.50 20.11
N LYS A 304 28.04 -5.39 19.47
CA LYS A 304 28.04 -5.53 18.01
C LYS A 304 27.10 -4.50 17.39
N PHE A 305 27.39 -4.08 16.17
CA PHE A 305 26.52 -3.15 15.43
C PHE A 305 25.07 -3.65 15.37
N ALA A 306 24.13 -2.76 15.67
CA ALA A 306 22.71 -3.04 15.59
C ALA A 306 21.96 -1.85 14.98
N LEU A 307 20.99 -2.14 14.12
CA LEU A 307 20.00 -1.16 13.69
C LEU A 307 18.93 -1.01 14.78
N VAL A 308 18.97 0.10 15.52
CA VAL A 308 18.02 0.41 16.59
C VAL A 308 16.82 1.14 15.97
N ARG A 309 15.62 0.75 16.39
CA ARG A 309 14.36 1.37 15.96
C ARG A 309 13.73 2.07 17.15
N ILE A 310 13.47 3.36 17.00
CA ILE A 310 12.76 4.18 17.97
C ILE A 310 11.38 4.47 17.37
N PRO A 311 10.26 4.10 18.01
CA PRO A 311 8.95 4.48 17.53
C PRO A 311 8.86 6.00 17.40
N CYS A 312 8.52 6.52 16.22
CA CYS A 312 8.20 7.93 16.11
C CYS A 312 6.90 8.19 16.89
N VAL A 313 6.74 9.36 17.50
CA VAL A 313 5.50 9.74 18.22
C VAL A 313 4.25 9.53 17.34
N LYS A 314 4.40 9.59 16.01
CA LYS A 314 3.39 9.27 14.98
C LYS A 314 2.94 7.79 14.94
N ALA A 315 3.80 6.83 15.27
CA ALA A 315 3.48 5.40 15.25
C ALA A 315 2.71 4.92 16.49
N ALA A 316 2.80 5.66 17.60
CA ALA A 316 2.04 5.37 18.81
C ALA A 316 0.53 5.58 18.61
N GLU A 317 0.13 6.48 17.70
CA GLU A 317 -1.27 6.83 17.45
C GLU A 317 -1.80 6.36 16.08
N SER A 318 -0.94 6.00 15.12
CA SER A 318 -1.37 5.48 13.81
C SER A 318 -1.77 4.00 13.82
N SER A 319 -2.19 3.46 14.98
CA SER A 319 -2.82 2.14 15.04
C SER A 319 -4.17 2.19 14.32
N TRP A 320 -4.13 2.07 12.99
CA TRP A 320 -5.30 1.78 12.17
C TRP A 320 -5.96 0.51 12.71
N PRO A 321 -7.29 0.46 12.84
CA PRO A 321 -7.97 -0.57 13.61
C PRO A 321 -7.62 -1.96 13.08
N ARG A 322 -6.93 -2.74 13.92
CA ARG A 322 -6.84 -4.19 13.74
C ARG A 322 -8.28 -4.73 13.70
N PRO A 323 -8.65 -5.57 12.72
CA PRO A 323 -9.80 -6.44 12.93
C PRO A 323 -9.43 -7.36 14.09
N ARG A 324 -10.00 -7.10 15.28
CA ARG A 324 -9.99 -8.07 16.36
C ARG A 324 -10.83 -9.26 15.89
N THR A 325 -10.17 -10.34 15.49
CA THR A 325 -10.80 -11.67 15.45
C THR A 325 -11.04 -12.13 16.89
N GLY A 326 -12.22 -12.71 17.12
CA GLY A 326 -12.91 -12.75 18.40
C GLY A 326 -12.39 -13.71 19.48
N SER A 327 -12.70 -13.32 20.71
CA SER A 327 -13.33 -14.10 21.80
C SER A 327 -13.01 -15.59 21.96
N ARG A 328 -12.32 -15.91 23.07
CA ARG A 328 -12.71 -16.93 24.06
C ARG A 328 -12.43 -16.26 25.42
N GLY A 329 -13.35 -16.11 26.36
CA GLY A 329 -14.30 -17.08 26.90
C GLY A 329 -13.95 -17.19 28.38
N ILE A 330 -14.51 -16.31 29.22
CA ILE A 330 -14.40 -16.45 30.67
C ILE A 330 -15.78 -16.91 31.15
N CYS A 331 -15.81 -18.16 31.58
CA CYS A 331 -16.94 -18.78 32.25
C CYS A 331 -17.23 -18.01 33.54
N THR A 332 -18.48 -17.59 33.69
CA THR A 332 -19.07 -17.19 34.97
C THR A 332 -19.28 -18.46 35.81
N GLY A 333 -18.54 -18.55 36.93
CA GLY A 333 -18.78 -19.52 38.00
C GLY A 333 -19.36 -18.78 39.21
N SER A 334 -20.49 -19.30 39.68
CA SER A 334 -21.34 -18.81 40.76
C SER A 334 -20.71 -18.97 42.16
N ASP A 335 -21.24 -18.17 43.09
CA ASP A 335 -21.44 -18.43 44.52
C ASP A 335 -20.24 -18.77 45.43
N VAL A 336 -19.92 -17.86 46.36
CA VAL A 336 -19.93 -18.14 47.82
C VAL A 336 -20.19 -16.82 48.58
N THR A 337 -21.29 -16.80 49.32
CA THR A 337 -21.64 -15.91 50.42
C THR A 337 -20.67 -16.02 51.60
N ASN A 338 -20.27 -14.91 52.22
CA ASN A 338 -20.59 -14.67 53.64
C ASN A 338 -20.15 -13.29 54.14
N SER A 339 -21.11 -12.67 54.80
CA SER A 339 -21.03 -11.63 55.82
C SER A 339 -19.91 -11.82 56.84
N VAL A 340 -19.41 -10.74 57.42
CA VAL A 340 -19.52 -10.42 58.87
C VAL A 340 -18.82 -9.07 59.14
N SER A 341 -19.61 -8.19 59.76
CA SER A 341 -19.25 -7.02 60.62
C SER A 341 -18.49 -5.84 60.03
#